data_AF-T1BJT0-F1
#
_entry.id   AF-T1BJT0-F1
#
_cell.length_a   1.000
_cell.length_b   1.000
_cell.length_c   1.000
_cell.angle_alpha   90.00
_cell.angle_beta   90.00
_cell.angle_gamma   90.00
#
_symmetry.space_group_name_H-M   'P 1'
#
loop_
_entity.id
_entity.type
_entity.pdbx_description
1 polymer ?
#
loop_
_entity_poly.entity_id
_entity_poly.type
_entity_poly.pdbx_seq_one_letter_code
_entity_poly.pdbx_strand_id
1 'polypeptide(L)'
;KIVAEAANGPTLPEADEILFQKKITVLPDILANAGGVTVSYFEWAQDLQGFFWTLDEVNQRLERVMVKSYADTHKIAQQYSIHNRTAAYVLAIQRVVDAINIRGFYP
;
A
#
# COMPACT_ATOMS: atom_id res chain seq x y z
N LYS A 1 17.06 8.10 -6.92
CA LYS A 1 16.00 9.01 -7.43
C LYS A 1 14.66 8.31 -7.22
N ILE A 2 13.63 9.03 -6.76
CA ILE A 2 12.33 8.46 -6.43
C ILE A 2 11.24 9.32 -7.09
N VAL A 3 10.18 8.68 -7.58
CA VAL A 3 8.90 9.30 -7.97
C VAL A 3 7.84 8.79 -7.01
N ALA A 4 7.11 9.68 -6.35
CA ALA A 4 6.03 9.31 -5.43
C ALA A 4 4.70 9.88 -5.93
N GLU A 5 3.73 9.01 -6.16
CA GLU A 5 2.47 9.36 -6.82
C GLU A 5 1.41 9.79 -5.81
N ALA A 6 1.38 11.08 -5.48
CA ALA A 6 0.35 11.59 -4.57
C ALA A 6 -1.06 11.62 -5.19
N ALA A 7 -1.15 11.84 -6.51
CA ALA A 7 -2.40 11.77 -7.26
C ALA A 7 -2.73 10.34 -7.69
N ASN A 8 -3.97 10.09 -8.12
CA ASN A 8 -4.38 8.81 -8.68
C ASN A 8 -3.98 8.72 -10.17
N GLY A 9 -3.27 7.66 -10.54
CA GLY A 9 -2.82 7.37 -11.91
C GLY A 9 -2.08 8.51 -12.63
N PRO A 10 -1.11 9.21 -12.01
CA PRO A 10 -0.45 10.34 -12.65
C PRO A 10 0.57 9.90 -13.72
N THR A 11 0.97 8.63 -13.71
CA THR A 11 1.95 8.04 -14.62
C THR A 11 1.27 7.00 -15.50
N LEU A 12 1.54 7.06 -16.80
CA LEU A 12 1.04 6.08 -17.76
C LEU A 12 1.77 4.74 -17.60
N PRO A 13 1.14 3.59 -17.91
CA PRO A 13 1.80 2.28 -17.86
C PRO A 13 3.11 2.23 -18.65
N GLU A 14 3.16 2.83 -19.85
CA GLU A 14 4.37 2.83 -20.69
C GLU A 14 5.54 3.58 -20.02
N ALA A 15 5.25 4.55 -19.14
CA ALA A 15 6.25 5.29 -18.41
C ALA A 15 6.81 4.50 -17.21
N ASP A 16 6.05 3.57 -16.61
CA ASP A 16 6.55 2.72 -15.52
C ASP A 16 7.74 1.88 -15.97
N GLU A 17 7.65 1.25 -17.14
CA GLU A 17 8.71 0.43 -17.74
C GLU A 17 9.97 1.25 -18.00
N ILE A 18 9.81 2.48 -18.52
CA ILE A 18 10.93 3.40 -18.77
C ILE A 18 11.60 3.80 -17.45
N LEU A 19 10.80 4.13 -16.42
CA LEU A 19 11.31 4.50 -15.10
C LEU A 19 12.02 3.32 -14.43
N PHE A 20 11.46 2.11 -14.55
CA PHE A 20 12.02 0.88 -14.03
C PHE A 20 13.38 0.55 -14.67
N GLN A 21 13.47 0.61 -16.01
CA GLN A 21 14.73 0.42 -16.75
C GLN A 21 15.80 1.45 -16.36
N LYS A 22 15.38 2.70 -16.08
CA LYS A 22 16.25 3.77 -15.58
C LYS A 22 16.63 3.63 -14.10
N LYS A 23 16.19 2.55 -13.43
CA LYS A 23 16.40 2.30 -11.99
C LYS A 23 15.86 3.45 -11.12
N ILE A 24 14.76 4.06 -11.55
CA ILE A 24 14.04 5.07 -10.77
C ILE A 24 12.95 4.34 -9.98
N THR A 25 12.98 4.46 -8.67
CA THR A 25 11.94 3.87 -7.82
C THR A 25 10.66 4.68 -7.95
N VAL A 26 9.59 4.02 -8.40
CA VAL A 26 8.23 4.56 -8.34
C VAL A 26 7.56 4.02 -7.08
N LEU A 27 7.04 4.92 -6.25
CA LEU A 27 6.10 4.59 -5.18
C LEU A 27 4.68 4.77 -5.76
N PRO A 28 3.97 3.67 -6.06
CA PRO A 28 2.70 3.73 -6.76
C PRO A 28 1.64 4.41 -5.91
N ASP A 29 0.70 5.08 -6.58
CA ASP A 29 -0.45 5.78 -5.98
C ASP A 29 -1.17 4.99 -4.89
N ILE A 30 -1.49 3.72 -5.15
CA ILE A 30 -2.16 2.80 -4.21
C ILE A 30 -1.46 2.68 -2.86
N LEU A 31 -0.15 2.99 -2.79
CA LEU A 31 0.61 3.08 -1.54
C LEU A 31 0.82 4.53 -1.13
N ALA A 32 1.29 5.38 -2.05
CA ALA A 32 1.71 6.75 -1.75
C ALA A 32 0.58 7.62 -1.16
N ASN A 33 -0.64 7.44 -1.63
CA ASN A 33 -1.79 8.24 -1.22
C ASN A 33 -2.72 7.54 -0.20
N ALA A 34 -2.38 6.32 0.23
CA ALA A 34 -3.19 5.50 1.13
C ALA A 34 -3.29 6.03 2.58
N GLY A 35 -2.67 7.17 2.89
CA GLY A 35 -2.72 7.77 4.22
C GLY A 35 -4.15 8.16 4.63
N GLY A 36 -4.94 8.72 3.71
CA GLY A 36 -6.33 9.10 3.98
C GLY A 36 -7.20 7.92 4.41
N VAL A 37 -7.21 6.84 3.61
CA VAL A 37 -7.98 5.63 3.94
C VAL A 37 -7.47 4.94 5.21
N THR A 38 -6.16 5.00 5.49
CA THR A 38 -5.58 4.44 6.72
C THR A 38 -6.06 5.20 7.96
N VAL A 39 -6.11 6.53 7.91
CA VAL A 39 -6.59 7.33 9.04
C VAL A 39 -8.11 7.22 9.18
N SER A 40 -8.88 7.08 8.09
CA SER A 40 -10.31 6.75 8.16
C SER A 40 -10.57 5.38 8.82
N TYR A 41 -9.68 4.39 8.60
CA TYR A 41 -9.76 3.13 9.34
C TYR A 41 -9.48 3.32 10.84
N PHE A 42 -8.53 4.21 11.20
CA PHE A 42 -8.30 4.54 12.60
C PHE A 42 -9.49 5.23 13.25
N GLU A 43 -10.17 6.14 12.54
CA GLU A 43 -11.42 6.77 12.98
C GLU A 43 -12.46 5.71 13.35
N TRP A 44 -12.76 4.78 12.44
CA TRP A 44 -13.67 3.66 12.70
C TRP A 44 -13.27 2.83 13.93
N ALA A 45 -11.97 2.53 14.09
CA ALA A 45 -11.49 1.76 15.23
C ALA A 45 -11.61 2.51 16.57
N GLN A 46 -11.46 3.83 16.56
CA GLN A 46 -11.61 4.70 17.74
C GLN A 46 -13.09 4.83 18.13
N ASP A 47 -13.99 4.99 17.14
CA ASP A 47 -15.43 5.09 17.36
C ASP A 47 -16.01 3.84 18.05
N LEU A 48 -15.54 2.65 17.67
CA LEU A 48 -15.94 1.39 18.32
C LEU A 48 -15.54 1.32 19.80
N GLN A 49 -14.46 2.01 20.18
CA GLN A 49 -13.93 2.01 21.54
C GLN A 49 -14.39 3.22 22.36
N GLY A 50 -14.92 4.26 21.72
CA GLY A 50 -15.22 5.55 22.35
C GLY A 50 -13.97 6.25 22.91
N PHE A 51 -12.79 5.94 22.38
CA PHE A 51 -11.50 6.46 22.86
C PHE A 51 -10.68 7.00 21.71
N PHE A 52 -10.51 8.32 21.70
CA PHE A 52 -9.78 9.04 20.66
C PHE A 52 -8.29 9.15 21.01
N TRP A 53 -7.46 8.93 20.01
CA TRP A 53 -6.01 9.03 20.12
C TRP A 53 -5.54 10.46 19.87
N THR A 54 -4.39 10.79 20.41
CA THR A 54 -3.67 12.02 20.10
C THR A 54 -3.15 12.02 18.66
N LEU A 55 -2.86 13.21 18.13
CA LEU A 55 -2.26 13.36 16.79
C LEU A 55 -0.96 12.55 16.65
N ASP A 56 -0.12 12.53 17.70
CA ASP A 56 1.14 11.79 17.69
C ASP A 56 0.92 10.28 17.61
N GLU A 57 -0.06 9.76 18.36
CA GLU A 57 -0.42 8.34 18.28
C GLU A 57 -0.97 7.96 16.90
N VAL A 58 -1.81 8.81 16.30
CA VAL A 58 -2.31 8.62 14.93
C VAL A 58 -1.15 8.60 13.94
N ASN A 59 -0.23 9.58 14.01
CA ASN A 59 0.91 9.68 13.10
C ASN A 59 1.88 8.50 13.24
N GLN A 60 2.19 8.06 14.46
CA GLN A 60 3.07 6.90 14.69
C GLN A 60 2.44 5.60 14.17
N ARG A 61 1.12 5.43 14.34
CA ARG A 61 0.40 4.28 13.80
C ARG A 61 0.34 4.33 12.28
N LEU A 62 0.09 5.51 11.71
CA LEU A 62 0.08 5.74 10.27
C LEU A 62 1.45 5.37 9.66
N GLU A 63 2.54 5.92 10.20
CA GLU A 63 3.90 5.62 9.75
C GLU A 63 4.16 4.11 9.76
N ARG A 64 3.81 3.43 10.85
CA ARG A 64 3.98 1.97 10.97
C ARG A 64 3.24 1.20 9.86
N VAL A 65 2.00 1.57 9.57
CA VAL A 65 1.20 0.92 8.51
C VAL A 65 1.79 1.20 7.13
N MET A 66 2.14 2.45 6.83
CA MET A 66 2.68 2.85 5.53
C MET A 66 4.05 2.24 5.26
N VAL A 67 4.97 2.29 6.23
CA VAL A 67 6.32 1.70 6.11
C VAL A 67 6.24 0.20 5.92
N LYS A 68 5.41 -0.49 6.70
CA LYS A 68 5.21 -1.94 6.56
C LYS A 68 4.66 -2.28 5.18
N SER A 69 3.66 -1.53 4.71
CA SER A 69 3.03 -1.78 3.41
C SER A 69 4.03 -1.60 2.26
N TYR A 70 4.86 -0.55 2.31
CA TYR A 70 5.94 -0.38 1.36
C TYR A 70 6.97 -1.51 1.42
N ALA A 71 7.40 -1.91 2.62
CA ALA A 71 8.39 -2.98 2.79
C ALA A 71 7.89 -4.31 2.22
N ASP A 72 6.63 -4.66 2.48
CA ASP A 72 5.99 -5.88 1.95
C ASP A 72 5.92 -5.84 0.42
N THR A 73 5.49 -4.71 -0.16
CA THR A 73 5.45 -4.54 -1.63
C THR A 73 6.84 -4.59 -2.24
N HIS A 74 7.81 -3.92 -1.64
CA HIS A 74 9.18 -3.90 -2.17
C HIS A 74 9.82 -5.29 -2.15
N LYS A 75 9.53 -6.09 -1.13
CA LYS A 75 9.96 -7.49 -1.06
C LYS A 75 9.40 -8.31 -2.23
N ILE A 76 8.11 -8.17 -2.53
CA ILE A 76 7.48 -8.83 -3.69
C ILE A 76 8.09 -8.34 -5.01
N ALA A 77 8.31 -7.03 -5.14
CA ALA A 77 8.94 -6.45 -6.32
C ALA A 77 10.32 -7.05 -6.58
N GLN A 78 11.15 -7.19 -5.55
CA GLN A 78 12.46 -7.84 -5.63
C GLN A 78 12.35 -9.33 -5.96
N GLN A 79 11.45 -10.05 -5.29
CA GLN A 79 11.27 -11.49 -5.48
C GLN A 79 10.91 -11.85 -6.93
N TYR A 80 10.01 -11.10 -7.55
CA TYR A 80 9.55 -11.35 -8.91
C TYR A 80 10.27 -10.51 -9.98
N SER A 81 11.21 -9.63 -9.58
CA SER A 81 11.92 -8.72 -10.49
C SER A 81 10.96 -7.84 -11.33
N ILE A 82 9.92 -7.32 -10.70
CA ILE A 82 8.89 -6.46 -11.31
C ILE A 82 8.90 -5.07 -10.66
N HIS A 83 8.30 -4.09 -11.34
CA HIS A 83 8.14 -2.74 -10.78
C HIS A 83 7.14 -2.72 -9.62
N ASN A 84 7.29 -1.75 -8.71
CA ASN A 84 6.53 -1.68 -7.46
C ASN A 84 5.00 -1.58 -7.67
N ARG A 85 4.52 -0.98 -8.77
CA ARG A 85 3.07 -0.91 -9.07
C ARG A 85 2.48 -2.32 -9.23
N THR A 86 3.07 -3.15 -10.08
CA THR A 86 2.62 -4.53 -10.26
C THR A 86 2.77 -5.34 -8.97
N ALA A 87 3.87 -5.15 -8.23
CA ALA A 87 4.05 -5.82 -6.95
C ALA A 87 2.98 -5.44 -5.91
N ALA A 88 2.50 -4.19 -5.90
CA ALA A 88 1.43 -3.76 -5.01
C ALA A 88 0.12 -4.51 -5.32
N TYR A 89 -0.23 -4.66 -6.61
CA TYR A 89 -1.40 -5.43 -7.01
C TYR A 89 -1.26 -6.93 -6.70
N VAL A 90 -0.09 -7.52 -6.94
CA VAL A 90 0.18 -8.92 -6.59
C VAL A 90 -0.06 -9.14 -5.10
N LEU A 91 0.52 -8.28 -4.24
CA LEU A 91 0.33 -8.38 -2.80
C LEU A 91 -1.14 -8.20 -2.37
N ALA A 92 -1.85 -7.24 -2.97
CA ALA A 92 -3.25 -6.97 -2.66
C ALA A 92 -4.15 -8.18 -3.01
N ILE A 93 -4.00 -8.72 -4.22
CA ILE A 93 -4.75 -9.89 -4.68
C ILE A 93 -4.42 -11.11 -3.83
N GLN A 94 -3.14 -11.35 -3.54
CA GLN A 94 -2.70 -12.48 -2.73
C GLN A 94 -3.36 -12.46 -1.35
N ARG A 95 -3.38 -11.31 -0.67
CA ARG A 95 -4.02 -11.17 0.66
C ARG A 95 -5.52 -11.50 0.63
N VAL A 96 -6.24 -11.11 -0.43
CA VAL A 96 -7.67 -11.41 -0.58
C VAL A 96 -7.89 -12.90 -0.84
N VAL A 97 -7.09 -13.48 -1.74
CA VAL A 97 -7.15 -14.91 -2.07
C VAL A 97 -6.84 -15.76 -0.84
N ASP A 98 -5.80 -15.42 -0.08
CA ASP A 98 -5.43 -16.13 1.15
C ASP A 98 -6.57 -16.10 2.18
N ALA A 99 -7.20 -14.94 2.39
CA ALA A 99 -8.32 -14.81 3.31
C ALA A 99 -9.53 -15.68 2.90
N ILE A 100 -9.84 -15.73 1.59
CA ILE A 100 -10.92 -16.57 1.06
C ILE A 100 -10.58 -18.06 1.25
N ASN A 101 -9.36 -18.47 0.93
CA ASN A 101 -8.92 -19.86 1.07
C ASN A 101 -8.92 -20.33 2.53
N ILE A 102 -8.49 -19.48 3.46
CA ILE A 102 -8.49 -19.80 4.90
C ILE A 102 -9.92 -19.92 5.44
N ARG A 103 -10.80 -18.99 5.08
CA ARG A 103 -12.20 -19.00 5.54
C ARG A 103 -12.98 -20.16 4.92
N GLY A 104 -12.58 -20.60 3.73
CA GLY A 104 -13.36 -21.49 2.89
C GLY A 104 -14.55 -20.78 2.24
N PHE A 105 -15.10 -21.39 1.20
CA PHE A 105 -16.33 -20.94 0.57
C PHE A 105 -17.50 -21.76 1.14
N TYR A 106 -18.33 -21.14 1.98
CA TYR A 106 -19.49 -21.75 2.61
C TYR A 106 -20.75 -20.92 2.28
N PRO A 107 -21.84 -21.53 1.77
CA PRO A 107 -23.13 -20.84 1.55
C PRO A 107 -23.74 -20.22 2.80
#